data_AF-A0A4P6AM84-F1
#
_entry.id   AF-A0A4P6AM84-F1
#
_cell.length_a   1.000
_cell.length_b   1.000
_cell.length_c   1.000
_cell.angle_alpha   90.00
_cell.angle_beta   90.00
_cell.angle_gamma   90.00
#
_symmetry.space_group_name_H-M   'P 1'
#
loop_
_entity.id
_entity.type
_entity.pdbx_description
1 polymer ?
#
loop_
_entity_poly.entity_id
_entity_poly.type
_entity_poly.pdbx_seq_one_letter_code
_entity_poly.pdbx_strand_id
1 'polypeptide(L)'
;MIYFTRKRIKKEALELLDEIQSSSLSASDEELQKELGQLINHVSYIARKGDDFLLKSAKIALSSLLRSPPHVTVAKEINSNLAHRKKPPYDKMTPSTKVILGLCFCFYFAFSLLIVGGTGFKIPEHFFGVSSSLILLAAGSGAIGSIVSIMSRVGEFSDMETKDHMVYFFTGLFKPVIGTSFAVFIFCLIKAGIVPIDLGNETREVLVISAIAFLSGFSERFASDFTKKAESTIGAKAT
;
A
#
# COMPACT_ATOMS: atom_id res chain seq x y z
N MET A 1 -32.94 20.31 -16.22
CA MET A 1 -33.09 18.86 -16.50
C MET A 1 -32.45 17.97 -15.41
N ILE A 2 -31.18 18.17 -15.05
CA ILE A 2 -30.44 17.34 -14.06
C ILE A 2 -31.11 17.27 -12.66
N TYR A 3 -31.67 18.39 -12.18
CA TYR A 3 -32.32 18.46 -10.87
C TYR A 3 -33.59 17.58 -10.76
N PHE A 4 -34.39 17.52 -11.83
CA PHE A 4 -35.60 16.72 -11.89
C PHE A 4 -35.28 15.22 -11.85
N THR A 5 -34.26 14.79 -12.59
CA THR A 5 -33.80 13.40 -12.60
C THR A 5 -33.35 12.93 -11.22
N ARG A 6 -32.61 13.77 -10.48
CA ARG A 6 -32.10 13.41 -9.15
C ARG A 6 -33.22 13.29 -8.10
N LYS A 7 -34.24 14.17 -8.16
CA LYS A 7 -35.41 14.10 -7.28
C LYS A 7 -36.23 12.83 -7.55
N ARG A 8 -36.40 12.44 -8.83
CA ARG A 8 -37.05 11.20 -9.24
C ARG A 8 -36.33 9.97 -8.69
N ILE A 9 -35.01 9.88 -8.92
CA ILE A 9 -34.18 8.75 -8.47
C ILE A 9 -34.23 8.61 -6.95
N LYS A 10 -34.20 9.71 -6.20
CA LYS A 10 -34.31 9.67 -4.73
C LYS A 10 -35.66 9.10 -4.28
N LYS A 11 -36.76 9.47 -4.95
CA LYS A 11 -38.10 8.93 -4.67
C LYS A 11 -38.16 7.43 -4.93
N GLU A 12 -37.73 7.00 -6.12
CA GLU A 12 -37.71 5.59 -6.51
C GLU A 12 -36.78 4.73 -5.61
N ALA A 13 -35.69 5.32 -5.13
CA ALA A 13 -34.80 4.63 -4.19
C ALA A 13 -35.43 4.45 -2.80
N LEU A 14 -36.27 5.39 -2.35
CA LEU A 14 -37.03 5.25 -1.10
C LEU A 14 -38.09 4.14 -1.24
N GLU A 15 -38.85 4.16 -2.33
CA GLU A 15 -39.83 3.11 -2.64
C GLU A 15 -39.17 1.72 -2.65
N LEU A 16 -37.95 1.62 -3.21
CA LEU A 16 -37.19 0.37 -3.23
C LEU A 16 -36.71 -0.07 -1.84
N LEU A 17 -36.37 0.86 -0.94
CA LEU A 17 -36.00 0.54 0.44
C LEU A 17 -37.19 0.00 1.23
N ASP A 18 -38.36 0.59 1.04
CA ASP A 18 -39.61 0.13 1.68
C ASP A 18 -39.93 -1.31 1.26
N GLU A 19 -39.77 -1.62 -0.03
CA GLU A 19 -39.98 -2.96 -0.59
C GLU A 19 -38.94 -3.99 -0.08
N ILE A 20 -37.67 -3.58 0.07
CA ILE A 20 -36.64 -4.43 0.67
C ILE A 20 -36.97 -4.72 2.14
N GLN A 21 -37.41 -3.71 2.89
CA GLN A 21 -37.76 -3.87 4.32
C GLN A 21 -38.95 -4.82 4.50
N SER A 22 -40.02 -4.67 3.72
CA SER A 22 -41.17 -5.59 3.80
C SER A 22 -40.75 -7.02 3.49
N SER A 23 -39.86 -7.19 2.51
CA SER A 23 -39.38 -8.50 2.08
C SER A 23 -38.44 -9.15 3.09
N SER A 24 -37.56 -8.37 3.73
CA SER A 24 -36.63 -8.91 4.73
C SER A 24 -37.33 -9.41 5.99
N LEU A 25 -38.47 -8.81 6.35
CA LEU A 25 -39.29 -9.26 7.49
C LEU A 25 -39.95 -10.62 7.24
N SER A 26 -40.21 -10.96 5.97
CA SER A 26 -40.82 -12.23 5.56
C SER A 26 -39.80 -13.33 5.21
N ALA A 27 -38.54 -12.94 4.99
CA ALA A 27 -37.48 -13.86 4.60
C ALA A 27 -37.00 -14.71 5.77
N SER A 28 -37.11 -16.03 5.67
CA SER A 28 -36.57 -16.99 6.66
C SER A 28 -35.16 -17.49 6.33
N ASP A 29 -34.71 -17.28 5.09
CA ASP A 29 -33.40 -17.74 4.59
C ASP A 29 -32.29 -16.72 4.90
N GLU A 30 -31.23 -17.18 5.55
CA GLU A 30 -30.07 -16.37 5.94
C GLU A 30 -29.34 -15.79 4.73
N GLU A 31 -29.20 -16.55 3.62
CA GLU A 31 -28.50 -16.05 2.44
C GLU A 31 -29.31 -14.95 1.75
N LEU A 32 -30.64 -15.11 1.72
CA LEU A 32 -31.55 -14.09 1.19
C LEU A 32 -31.55 -12.82 2.03
N GLN A 33 -31.57 -12.93 3.36
CA GLN A 33 -31.44 -11.78 4.27
C GLN A 33 -30.12 -11.04 4.08
N LYS A 34 -29.01 -11.76 3.90
CA LYS A 34 -27.69 -11.18 3.64
C LYS A 34 -27.66 -10.36 2.36
N GLU A 35 -28.23 -10.87 1.27
CA GLU A 35 -28.26 -10.17 -0.01
C GLU A 35 -29.22 -8.96 -0.02
N LEU A 36 -30.35 -9.06 0.68
CA LEU A 36 -31.24 -7.90 0.93
C LEU A 36 -30.52 -6.81 1.75
N GLY A 37 -29.78 -7.19 2.79
CA GLY A 37 -28.99 -6.26 3.60
C GLY A 37 -27.90 -5.54 2.80
N GLN A 38 -27.23 -6.23 1.87
CA GLN A 38 -26.29 -5.59 0.94
C GLN A 38 -27.01 -4.57 0.04
N LEU A 39 -28.17 -4.93 -0.51
CA LEU A 39 -29.01 -4.07 -1.34
C LEU A 39 -29.37 -2.75 -0.64
N ILE A 40 -29.76 -2.76 0.64
CA ILE A 40 -30.05 -1.55 1.43
C ILE A 40 -28.86 -0.57 1.39
N ASN A 41 -27.65 -1.09 1.59
CA ASN A 41 -26.43 -0.29 1.52
C ASN A 41 -26.21 0.26 0.10
N HIS A 42 -26.55 -0.49 -0.95
CA HIS A 42 -26.49 -0.04 -2.35
C HIS A 42 -27.47 1.08 -2.65
N VAL A 43 -28.73 0.92 -2.30
CA VAL A 43 -29.79 1.88 -2.59
C VAL A 43 -29.53 3.23 -1.92
N SER A 44 -29.06 3.23 -0.68
CA SER A 44 -28.68 4.46 0.05
C SER A 44 -27.61 5.28 -0.69
N TYR A 45 -26.60 4.61 -1.25
CA TYR A 45 -25.56 5.27 -2.06
C TYR A 45 -26.10 5.76 -3.40
N ILE A 46 -26.92 4.95 -4.07
CA ILE A 46 -27.53 5.29 -5.37
C ILE A 46 -28.40 6.53 -5.25
N ALA A 47 -29.21 6.64 -4.19
CA ALA A 47 -30.05 7.80 -3.90
C ALA A 47 -29.22 9.10 -3.78
N ARG A 48 -28.03 9.03 -3.16
CA ARG A 48 -27.11 10.17 -3.04
C ARG A 48 -26.47 10.53 -4.39
N LYS A 49 -25.99 9.52 -5.13
CA LYS A 49 -25.30 9.71 -6.41
C LYS A 49 -26.23 10.17 -7.54
N GLY A 50 -27.49 9.72 -7.53
CA GLY A 50 -28.47 10.03 -8.57
C GLY A 50 -28.22 9.25 -9.87
N ASP A 51 -27.82 7.98 -9.78
CA ASP A 51 -27.41 7.15 -10.92
C ASP A 51 -28.53 6.17 -11.32
N ASP A 52 -29.22 6.46 -12.43
CA ASP A 52 -30.37 5.69 -12.94
C ASP A 52 -29.99 4.25 -13.32
N PHE A 53 -28.76 4.04 -13.82
CA PHE A 53 -28.28 2.72 -14.19
C PHE A 53 -28.10 1.83 -12.96
N LEU A 54 -27.47 2.36 -11.90
CA LEU A 54 -27.30 1.62 -10.66
C LEU A 54 -28.65 1.32 -9.99
N LEU A 55 -29.61 2.26 -10.07
CA LEU A 55 -30.97 2.05 -9.55
C LEU A 55 -31.67 0.90 -10.28
N LYS A 56 -31.57 0.84 -11.61
CA LYS A 56 -32.10 -0.26 -12.41
C LYS A 56 -31.45 -1.60 -12.03
N SER A 57 -30.13 -1.64 -11.87
CA SER A 57 -29.44 -2.85 -11.41
C SER A 57 -29.94 -3.31 -10.02
N ALA A 58 -30.13 -2.37 -9.08
CA ALA A 58 -30.67 -2.70 -7.76
C ALA A 58 -32.11 -3.24 -7.84
N LYS A 59 -32.97 -2.68 -8.70
CA LYS A 59 -34.32 -3.20 -8.96
C LYS A 59 -34.30 -4.61 -9.55
N ILE A 60 -33.37 -4.90 -10.46
CA ILE A 60 -33.20 -6.24 -11.04
C ILE A 60 -32.73 -7.24 -9.97
N ALA A 61 -31.82 -6.84 -9.09
CA ALA A 61 -31.37 -7.69 -7.98
C ALA A 61 -32.52 -8.00 -7.02
N LEU A 62 -33.30 -6.99 -6.61
CA LEU A 62 -34.47 -7.20 -5.75
C LEU A 62 -35.49 -8.12 -6.41
N SER A 63 -35.91 -7.83 -7.65
CA SER A 63 -36.87 -8.69 -8.36
C SER A 63 -36.38 -10.12 -8.56
N SER A 64 -35.07 -10.36 -8.63
CA SER A 64 -34.49 -11.71 -8.64
C SER A 64 -34.60 -12.41 -7.28
N LEU A 65 -34.46 -11.67 -6.18
CA LEU A 65 -34.65 -12.19 -4.81
C LEU A 65 -36.13 -12.48 -4.50
N LEU A 66 -37.06 -11.70 -5.05
CA LEU A 66 -38.51 -11.85 -4.79
C LEU A 66 -39.20 -12.92 -5.66
N ARG A 67 -38.49 -13.55 -6.60
CA ARG A 67 -39.03 -14.66 -7.40
C ARG A 67 -39.27 -15.89 -6.54
N SER A 68 -40.21 -16.74 -6.96
CA SER A 68 -40.47 -18.06 -6.38
C SER A 68 -40.16 -19.14 -7.42
N PRO A 69 -39.05 -19.90 -7.29
CA PRO A 69 -38.03 -19.83 -6.24
C PRO A 69 -37.09 -18.60 -6.37
N PRO A 70 -36.42 -18.17 -5.29
CA PRO A 70 -35.49 -17.03 -5.33
C PRO A 70 -34.24 -17.32 -6.17
N HIS A 71 -33.84 -16.36 -7.01
CA HIS A 71 -32.61 -16.46 -7.82
C HIS A 71 -31.43 -15.76 -7.12
N VAL A 72 -31.00 -16.30 -5.97
CA VAL A 72 -29.98 -15.70 -5.10
C VAL A 72 -28.64 -15.49 -5.82
N THR A 73 -28.21 -16.43 -6.66
CA THR A 73 -26.94 -16.32 -7.41
C THR A 73 -26.89 -15.08 -8.32
N VAL A 74 -27.99 -14.76 -8.99
CA VAL A 74 -28.05 -13.57 -9.87
C VAL A 74 -28.00 -12.30 -9.03
N ALA A 75 -28.74 -12.24 -7.93
CA ALA A 75 -28.74 -11.09 -7.03
C ALA A 75 -27.36 -10.85 -6.41
N LYS A 76 -26.67 -11.92 -6.00
CA LYS A 76 -25.31 -11.89 -5.44
C LYS A 76 -24.29 -11.32 -6.43
N GLU A 77 -24.35 -11.76 -7.68
CA GLU A 77 -23.49 -11.24 -8.75
C GLU A 77 -23.76 -9.75 -9.00
N ILE A 78 -25.03 -9.33 -9.01
CA ILE A 78 -25.38 -7.91 -9.16
C ILE A 78 -24.90 -7.09 -7.95
N ASN A 79 -25.08 -7.57 -6.73
CA ASN A 79 -24.60 -6.90 -5.50
C ASN A 79 -23.08 -6.75 -5.49
N SER A 80 -22.34 -7.79 -5.87
CA SER A 80 -20.88 -7.72 -6.04
C SER A 80 -20.48 -6.63 -7.04
N ASN A 81 -21.15 -6.57 -8.20
CA ASN A 81 -20.92 -5.55 -9.20
C ASN A 81 -21.26 -4.13 -8.72
N LEU A 82 -22.36 -3.97 -7.97
CA LEU A 82 -22.75 -2.70 -7.34
C LEU A 82 -21.73 -2.26 -6.27
N ALA A 83 -21.18 -3.21 -5.50
CA ALA A 83 -20.13 -2.96 -4.52
C ALA A 83 -18.85 -2.47 -5.21
N HIS A 84 -18.45 -3.13 -6.29
CA HIS A 84 -17.25 -2.76 -7.04
C HIS A 84 -17.35 -1.33 -7.63
N ARG A 85 -18.53 -0.93 -8.10
CA ARG A 85 -18.77 0.42 -8.66
C ARG A 85 -18.71 1.54 -7.62
N LYS A 86 -18.99 1.25 -6.35
CA LYS A 86 -18.93 2.21 -5.23
C LYS A 86 -17.52 2.52 -4.75
N LYS A 87 -16.58 1.60 -4.92
CA LYS A 87 -15.20 1.76 -4.41
C LYS A 87 -14.54 3.01 -5.02
N PRO A 88 -13.88 3.86 -4.22
CA PRO A 88 -13.09 4.98 -4.73
C PRO A 88 -12.00 4.48 -5.71
N PRO A 89 -11.48 5.34 -6.60
CA PRO A 89 -10.52 4.92 -7.62
C PRO A 89 -9.32 4.15 -7.06
N TYR A 90 -8.82 4.57 -5.89
CA TYR A 90 -7.72 3.92 -5.19
C TYR A 90 -8.05 2.49 -4.73
N ASP A 91 -9.29 2.24 -4.26
CA ASP A 91 -9.72 0.92 -3.79
C ASP A 91 -9.95 -0.09 -4.92
N LYS A 92 -9.98 0.38 -6.17
CA LYS A 92 -10.05 -0.45 -7.37
C LYS A 92 -8.68 -0.88 -7.88
N MET A 93 -7.61 -0.24 -7.41
CA MET A 93 -6.25 -0.57 -7.81
C MET A 93 -5.80 -1.89 -7.20
N THR A 94 -5.02 -2.66 -7.96
CA THR A 94 -4.39 -3.88 -7.45
C THR A 94 -3.40 -3.50 -6.33
N PRO A 95 -3.14 -4.41 -5.37
CA PRO A 95 -2.12 -4.20 -4.35
C PRO A 95 -0.77 -3.76 -4.92
N SER A 96 -0.31 -4.41 -6.00
CA SER A 96 0.92 -4.08 -6.71
C SER A 96 0.94 -2.63 -7.22
N THR A 97 -0.16 -2.14 -7.79
CA THR A 97 -0.27 -0.74 -8.22
C THR A 97 -0.15 0.24 -7.04
N LYS A 98 -0.72 -0.10 -5.87
CA LYS A 98 -0.62 0.74 -4.67
C LYS A 98 0.81 0.81 -4.15
N VAL A 99 1.53 -0.30 -4.17
CA VAL A 99 2.97 -0.35 -3.84
C VAL A 99 3.76 0.55 -4.78
N ILE A 100 3.55 0.43 -6.09
CA ILE A 100 4.22 1.27 -7.10
C ILE A 100 3.89 2.75 -6.88
N LEU A 101 2.64 3.08 -6.56
CA LEU A 101 2.23 4.47 -6.27
C LEU A 101 2.99 5.03 -5.05
N GLY A 102 3.12 4.25 -3.98
CA GLY A 102 3.92 4.61 -2.80
C GLY A 102 5.38 4.88 -3.15
N LEU A 103 5.97 4.03 -4.00
CA LEU A 103 7.33 4.19 -4.48
C LEU A 103 7.50 5.45 -5.35
N CYS A 104 6.58 5.71 -6.27
CA CYS A 104 6.58 6.93 -7.08
C CYS A 104 6.47 8.19 -6.21
N PHE A 105 5.63 8.14 -5.17
CA PHE A 105 5.50 9.24 -4.22
C PHE A 105 6.80 9.48 -3.44
N CYS A 106 7.48 8.40 -3.01
CA CYS A 106 8.80 8.47 -2.38
C CYS A 106 9.80 9.20 -3.30
N PHE A 107 9.87 8.82 -4.58
CA PHE A 107 10.76 9.47 -5.55
C PHE A 107 10.42 10.93 -5.78
N TYR A 108 9.14 11.25 -5.94
CA TYR A 108 8.68 12.62 -6.11
C TYR A 108 9.08 13.50 -4.93
N PHE A 109 8.88 13.00 -3.71
CA PHE A 109 9.26 13.70 -2.48
C PHE A 109 10.78 13.85 -2.37
N ALA A 110 11.55 12.79 -2.61
CA ALA A 110 13.01 12.83 -2.58
C ALA A 110 13.58 13.81 -3.63
N PHE A 111 13.04 13.79 -4.85
CA PHE A 111 13.45 14.70 -5.92
C PHE A 111 13.11 16.16 -5.57
N SER A 112 11.94 16.40 -4.98
CA SER A 112 11.54 17.72 -4.50
C SER A 112 12.47 18.23 -3.40
N LEU A 113 12.87 17.36 -2.45
CA LEU A 113 13.89 17.69 -1.44
C LEU A 113 15.25 18.00 -2.06
N LEU A 114 15.66 17.27 -3.11
CA LEU A 114 16.91 17.53 -3.82
C LEU A 114 16.90 18.88 -4.55
N ILE A 115 15.77 19.31 -5.13
CA ILE A 115 15.65 20.62 -5.77
C ILE A 115 15.72 21.74 -4.71
N VAL A 116 14.93 21.61 -3.64
CA VAL A 116 14.90 22.62 -2.56
C VAL A 116 16.24 22.68 -1.84
N GLY A 117 16.87 21.53 -1.58
CA GLY A 117 18.22 21.46 -1.01
C GLY A 117 19.29 21.96 -1.97
N GLY A 118 19.26 21.59 -3.25
CA GLY A 118 20.26 21.95 -4.24
C GLY A 118 20.32 23.44 -4.58
N THR A 119 19.25 24.20 -4.29
CA THR A 119 19.21 25.65 -4.52
C THR A 119 19.87 26.48 -3.40
N GLY A 120 20.34 25.87 -2.30
CA GLY A 120 21.03 26.63 -1.24
C GLY A 120 21.77 25.83 -0.16
N PHE A 121 21.66 24.51 -0.12
CA PHE A 121 22.26 23.64 0.89
C PHE A 121 23.61 23.08 0.42
N LYS A 122 24.71 23.59 0.98
CA LYS A 122 26.04 23.01 0.77
C LYS A 122 26.22 21.81 1.70
N ILE A 123 26.35 20.61 1.14
CA ILE A 123 26.69 19.42 1.90
C ILE A 123 28.16 19.56 2.36
N PRO A 124 28.46 19.47 3.66
CA PRO A 124 29.84 19.47 4.14
C PRO A 124 30.64 18.36 3.47
N GLU A 125 31.92 18.59 3.13
CA GLU A 125 32.76 17.54 2.50
C GLU A 125 32.97 16.33 3.43
N HIS A 126 33.01 16.59 4.74
CA HIS A 126 33.15 15.57 5.76
C HIS A 126 32.04 15.68 6.81
N PHE A 127 31.50 14.54 7.22
CA PHE A 127 30.56 14.39 8.32
C PHE A 127 31.13 13.39 9.33
N PHE A 128 31.30 13.79 10.59
CA PHE A 128 31.95 12.98 11.64
C PHE A 128 33.34 12.41 11.24
N GLY A 129 34.13 13.17 10.46
CA GLY A 129 35.44 12.72 9.98
C GLY A 129 35.40 11.74 8.81
N VAL A 130 34.22 11.48 8.25
CA VAL A 130 33.99 10.56 7.12
C VAL A 130 33.56 11.35 5.90
N SER A 131 34.03 10.96 4.71
CA SER A 131 33.62 11.61 3.45
C SER A 131 32.11 11.52 3.25
N SER A 132 31.47 12.67 3.01
CA SER A 132 30.03 12.74 2.75
C SER A 132 29.64 11.99 1.47
N SER A 133 30.54 11.90 0.49
CA SER A 133 30.27 11.12 -0.73
C SER A 133 30.11 9.63 -0.45
N LEU A 134 30.87 9.10 0.51
CA LEU A 134 30.80 7.69 0.91
C LEU A 134 29.51 7.39 1.68
N ILE A 135 29.08 8.33 2.54
CA ILE A 135 27.81 8.23 3.27
C ILE A 135 26.63 8.28 2.29
N LEU A 136 26.65 9.23 1.35
CA LEU A 136 25.61 9.34 0.31
C LEU A 136 25.56 8.12 -0.59
N LEU A 137 26.73 7.56 -0.93
CA LEU A 137 26.83 6.31 -1.68
C LEU A 137 26.19 5.16 -0.92
N ALA A 138 26.55 4.96 0.36
CA ALA A 138 25.94 3.93 1.20
C ALA A 138 24.42 4.12 1.32
N ALA A 139 23.96 5.34 1.57
CA ALA A 139 22.54 5.68 1.67
C ALA A 139 21.79 5.37 0.37
N GLY A 140 22.36 5.75 -0.78
CA GLY A 140 21.80 5.51 -2.11
C GLY A 140 21.79 4.03 -2.49
N SER A 141 22.88 3.30 -2.26
CA SER A 141 22.95 1.86 -2.47
C SER A 141 21.92 1.11 -1.63
N GLY A 142 21.72 1.50 -0.37
CA GLY A 142 20.68 0.96 0.50
C GLY A 142 19.27 1.20 -0.01
N ALA A 143 18.97 2.43 -0.46
CA ALA A 143 17.69 2.74 -1.10
C ALA A 143 17.44 1.83 -2.32
N ILE A 144 18.43 1.74 -3.22
CA ILE A 144 18.35 0.94 -4.44
C ILE A 144 18.13 -0.54 -4.10
N GLY A 145 18.88 -1.10 -3.15
CA GLY A 145 18.69 -2.49 -2.71
C GLY A 145 17.27 -2.74 -2.22
N SER A 146 16.73 -1.84 -1.42
CA SER A 146 15.36 -1.93 -0.94
C SER A 146 14.31 -1.83 -2.05
N ILE A 147 14.55 -1.00 -3.06
CA ILE A 147 13.68 -0.89 -4.25
C ILE A 147 13.72 -2.19 -5.05
N VAL A 148 14.90 -2.75 -5.30
CA VAL A 148 15.01 -4.04 -6.01
C VAL A 148 14.30 -5.14 -5.22
N SER A 149 14.41 -5.15 -3.89
CA SER A 149 13.74 -6.10 -2.99
C SER A 149 12.21 -6.01 -3.03
N ILE A 150 11.63 -4.80 -3.08
CA ILE A 150 10.18 -4.68 -3.21
C ILE A 150 9.72 -5.03 -4.63
N MET A 151 10.51 -4.65 -5.64
CA MET A 151 10.15 -4.91 -7.03
C MET A 151 10.20 -6.39 -7.39
N SER A 152 11.16 -7.15 -6.86
CA SER A 152 11.23 -8.60 -7.07
C SER A 152 10.07 -9.36 -6.44
N ARG A 153 9.39 -8.75 -5.46
CA ARG A 153 8.26 -9.33 -4.73
C ARG A 153 6.92 -8.69 -5.10
N VAL A 154 6.89 -7.79 -6.09
CA VAL A 154 5.68 -7.00 -6.39
C VAL A 154 4.49 -7.86 -6.82
N GLY A 155 4.79 -9.02 -7.43
CA GLY A 155 3.80 -10.03 -7.81
C GLY A 155 3.21 -10.77 -6.62
N GLU A 156 3.95 -10.97 -5.53
CA GLU A 156 3.42 -11.63 -4.32
C GLU A 156 2.27 -10.83 -3.68
N PHE A 157 2.25 -9.50 -3.88
CA PHE A 157 1.19 -8.66 -3.34
C PHE A 157 -0.15 -8.85 -4.06
N SER A 158 -0.18 -9.36 -5.30
CA SER A 158 -1.47 -9.60 -5.99
C SER A 158 -2.32 -10.66 -5.32
N ASP A 159 -1.67 -11.59 -4.62
CA ASP A 159 -2.31 -12.76 -4.02
C ASP A 159 -2.68 -12.53 -2.56
N MET A 160 -2.30 -11.36 -2.00
CA MET A 160 -2.58 -11.00 -0.62
C MET A 160 -3.91 -10.24 -0.50
N GLU A 161 -4.92 -10.88 0.09
CA GLU A 161 -6.21 -10.27 0.44
C GLU A 161 -6.16 -9.46 1.75
N THR A 162 -5.17 -8.58 1.93
CA THR A 162 -5.20 -7.70 3.11
C THR A 162 -6.34 -6.68 2.96
N LYS A 163 -7.23 -6.61 3.96
CA LYS A 163 -8.35 -5.66 4.00
C LYS A 163 -7.92 -4.20 4.05
N ASP A 164 -6.71 -3.91 4.55
CA ASP A 164 -6.19 -2.55 4.65
C ASP A 164 -5.34 -2.21 3.42
N HIS A 165 -5.93 -1.41 2.53
CA HIS A 165 -5.31 -0.99 1.29
C HIS A 165 -4.13 -0.03 1.49
N MET A 166 -4.08 0.70 2.61
CA MET A 166 -3.03 1.70 2.86
C MET A 166 -1.69 1.05 3.18
N VAL A 167 -1.71 -0.17 3.72
CA VAL A 167 -0.50 -0.94 4.03
C VAL A 167 0.39 -1.09 2.79
N TYR A 168 -0.20 -1.38 1.63
CA TYR A 168 0.55 -1.53 0.38
C TYR A 168 1.25 -0.24 -0.06
N PHE A 169 0.55 0.90 0.04
CA PHE A 169 1.14 2.18 -0.29
C PHE A 169 2.27 2.56 0.66
N PHE A 170 2.06 2.40 1.96
CA PHE A 170 3.10 2.69 2.96
C PHE A 170 4.28 1.74 2.85
N THR A 171 4.06 0.49 2.45
CA THR A 171 5.13 -0.46 2.13
C THR A 171 5.98 0.08 0.98
N GLY A 172 5.37 0.55 -0.11
CA GLY A 172 6.10 1.18 -1.22
C GLY A 172 6.83 2.47 -0.83
N LEU A 173 6.18 3.30 -0.01
CA LEU A 173 6.69 4.62 0.40
C LEU A 173 7.88 4.53 1.36
N PHE A 174 7.77 3.72 2.42
CA PHE A 174 8.75 3.70 3.51
C PHE A 174 9.87 2.69 3.32
N LYS A 175 9.69 1.69 2.45
CA LYS A 175 10.71 0.65 2.25
C LYS A 175 12.06 1.24 1.82
N PRO A 176 12.17 2.14 0.82
CA PRO A 176 13.44 2.79 0.48
C PRO A 176 14.09 3.54 1.66
N VAL A 177 13.27 4.22 2.48
CA VAL A 177 13.73 4.95 3.68
C VAL A 177 14.32 4.00 4.72
N ILE A 178 13.67 2.86 4.95
CA ILE A 178 14.16 1.80 5.83
C ILE A 178 15.48 1.23 5.29
N GLY A 179 15.56 0.96 3.99
CA GLY A 179 16.78 0.45 3.34
C GLY A 179 17.97 1.41 3.47
N THR A 180 17.76 2.71 3.25
CA THR A 180 18.76 3.75 3.49
C THR A 180 19.20 3.76 4.95
N SER A 181 18.26 3.69 5.89
CA SER A 181 18.56 3.75 7.32
C SER A 181 19.44 2.59 7.77
N PHE A 182 19.10 1.35 7.35
CA PHE A 182 19.93 0.18 7.64
C PHE A 182 21.31 0.24 6.98
N ALA A 183 21.39 0.70 5.73
CA ALA A 183 22.66 0.85 5.05
C ALA A 183 23.60 1.84 5.75
N VAL A 184 23.08 3.00 6.17
CA VAL A 184 23.86 4.00 6.93
C VAL A 184 24.26 3.46 8.30
N PHE A 185 23.37 2.76 8.99
CA PHE A 185 23.70 2.12 10.27
C PHE A 185 24.84 1.10 10.15
N ILE A 186 24.74 0.19 9.18
CA ILE A 186 25.77 -0.84 8.94
C ILE A 186 27.09 -0.20 8.49
N PHE A 187 27.02 0.84 7.65
CA PHE A 187 28.18 1.64 7.30
C PHE A 187 28.89 2.21 8.55
N CYS A 188 28.16 2.80 9.48
CA CYS A 188 28.72 3.30 10.73
C CYS A 188 29.35 2.18 11.57
N LEU A 189 28.71 1.02 11.68
CA LEU A 189 29.26 -0.13 12.41
C LEU A 189 30.61 -0.60 11.84
N ILE A 190 30.73 -0.62 10.52
CA ILE A 190 31.97 -0.99 9.81
C ILE A 190 33.04 0.07 10.04
N LYS A 191 32.71 1.34 9.85
CA LYS A 191 33.66 2.45 10.04
C LYS A 191 34.11 2.65 11.48
N ALA A 192 33.25 2.33 12.45
CA ALA A 192 33.59 2.32 13.87
C ALA A 192 34.45 1.11 14.27
N GLY A 193 34.69 0.16 13.37
CA GLY A 193 35.43 -1.08 13.67
C GLY A 193 34.69 -2.01 14.63
N ILE A 194 33.37 -1.82 14.80
CA ILE A 194 32.52 -2.72 15.61
C ILE A 194 32.37 -4.05 14.87
N VAL A 195 32.14 -3.99 13.55
CA VAL A 195 32.18 -5.19 12.71
C VAL A 195 33.43 -5.14 11.85
N PRO A 196 34.45 -5.97 12.12
CA PRO A 196 35.70 -5.93 11.40
C PRO A 196 35.49 -6.45 9.97
N ILE A 197 35.69 -5.58 8.99
CA ILE A 197 35.66 -5.89 7.57
C ILE A 197 36.91 -5.26 6.94
N ASP A 198 37.65 -6.06 6.17
CA ASP A 198 38.76 -5.56 5.36
C ASP A 198 38.21 -4.76 4.19
N LEU A 199 38.34 -3.43 4.27
CA LEU A 199 37.94 -2.48 3.24
C LEU A 199 38.99 -2.35 2.14
N GLY A 200 40.24 -2.76 2.37
CA GLY A 200 41.35 -2.61 1.44
C GLY A 200 41.70 -1.14 1.12
N ASN A 201 42.02 -0.87 -0.15
CA ASN A 201 42.32 0.48 -0.66
C ASN A 201 41.04 1.28 -0.96
N GLU A 202 41.18 2.57 -1.27
CA GLU A 202 40.03 3.47 -1.50
C GLU A 202 39.02 2.93 -2.52
N THR A 203 39.48 2.38 -3.65
CA THR A 203 38.57 1.83 -4.67
C THR A 203 37.81 0.61 -4.15
N ARG A 204 38.50 -0.31 -3.47
CA ARG A 204 37.88 -1.50 -2.89
C ARG A 204 36.91 -1.13 -1.78
N GLU A 205 37.23 -0.12 -0.98
CA GLU A 205 36.36 0.39 0.07
C GLU A 205 35.01 0.85 -0.51
N VAL A 206 35.05 1.68 -1.55
CA VAL A 206 33.86 2.20 -2.23
C VAL A 206 32.96 1.06 -2.71
N LEU A 207 33.54 0.02 -3.34
CA LEU A 207 32.80 -1.13 -3.85
C LEU A 207 32.22 -2.01 -2.74
N VAL A 208 33.01 -2.29 -1.70
CA VAL A 208 32.59 -3.12 -0.56
C VAL A 208 31.47 -2.44 0.21
N ILE A 209 31.62 -1.14 0.51
CA ILE A 209 30.57 -0.36 1.18
C ILE A 209 29.29 -0.33 0.33
N SER A 210 29.40 -0.09 -0.97
CA SER A 210 28.23 -0.09 -1.87
C SER A 210 27.51 -1.44 -1.88
N ALA A 211 28.26 -2.54 -1.99
CA ALA A 211 27.70 -3.89 -2.01
C ALA A 211 27.02 -4.26 -0.70
N ILE A 212 27.65 -3.97 0.45
CA ILE A 212 27.08 -4.22 1.77
C ILE A 212 25.85 -3.34 2.01
N ALA A 213 25.92 -2.06 1.65
CA ALA A 213 24.80 -1.14 1.76
C ALA A 213 23.60 -1.60 0.91
N PHE A 214 23.84 -1.99 -0.35
CA PHE A 214 22.82 -2.58 -1.21
C PHE A 214 22.21 -3.82 -0.56
N LEU A 215 23.04 -4.76 -0.09
CA LEU A 215 22.56 -5.99 0.52
C LEU A 215 21.76 -5.73 1.81
N SER A 216 22.14 -4.72 2.57
CA SER A 216 21.43 -4.26 3.78
C SER A 216 20.04 -3.73 3.44
N GLY A 217 19.91 -2.95 2.37
CA GLY A 217 18.60 -2.50 1.89
C GLY A 217 17.78 -3.61 1.24
N PHE A 218 18.44 -4.53 0.53
CA PHE A 218 17.79 -5.61 -0.20
C PHE A 218 17.23 -6.70 0.74
N SER A 219 17.98 -7.04 1.79
CA SER A 219 17.68 -8.15 2.68
C SER A 219 17.56 -7.69 4.13
N GLU A 220 16.31 -7.64 4.60
CA GLU A 220 16.00 -7.39 6.01
C GLU A 220 16.67 -8.41 6.93
N ARG A 221 16.76 -9.68 6.50
CA ARG A 221 17.47 -10.72 7.25
C ARG A 221 18.97 -10.44 7.35
N PHE A 222 19.60 -10.00 6.27
CA PHE A 222 21.03 -9.65 6.31
C PHE A 222 21.28 -8.51 7.29
N ALA A 223 20.45 -7.46 7.26
CA ALA A 223 20.56 -6.35 8.19
C ALA A 223 20.36 -6.79 9.66
N SER A 224 19.39 -7.67 9.91
CA SER A 224 19.14 -8.27 11.23
C SER A 224 20.34 -9.06 11.74
N ASP A 225 20.93 -9.92 10.90
CA ASP A 225 22.06 -10.75 11.30
C ASP A 225 23.31 -9.89 11.56
N PHE A 226 23.49 -8.80 10.80
CA PHE A 226 24.56 -7.82 11.06
C PHE A 226 24.36 -7.08 12.40
N THR A 227 23.12 -6.72 12.71
CA THR A 227 22.76 -6.07 13.98
C THR A 227 23.05 -6.98 15.17
N LYS A 228 22.67 -8.26 15.10
CA LYS A 228 23.00 -9.25 16.15
C LYS A 228 24.50 -9.42 16.35
N LYS A 229 25.28 -9.38 15.27
CA LYS A 229 26.75 -9.44 15.34
C LYS A 229 27.34 -8.21 16.03
N ALA A 230 26.76 -7.03 15.80
CA ALA A 230 27.15 -5.81 16.50
C ALA A 230 26.81 -5.89 17.99
N GLU A 231 25.60 -6.33 18.34
CA GLU A 231 25.17 -6.54 19.73
C GLU A 231 26.10 -7.49 20.49
N SER A 232 26.47 -8.63 19.88
CA SER A 232 27.37 -9.59 20.51
C SER A 232 28.78 -9.02 20.71
N THR A 233 29.28 -8.24 19.76
CA THR A 233 30.62 -7.63 19.85
C THR A 233 30.68 -6.54 20.91
N ILE A 234 29.62 -5.73 21.01
CA ILE A 234 29.52 -4.68 22.04
C ILE A 234 29.34 -5.31 23.42
N GLY A 235 28.46 -6.30 23.55
CA GLY A 235 28.23 -7.03 24.80
C GLY A 235 29.50 -7.71 25.31
N ALA A 236 30.29 -8.33 24.43
CA ALA A 236 31.56 -8.97 24.78
C ALA A 236 32.66 -7.99 25.20
N LYS A 237 32.58 -6.70 24.83
CA LYS A 237 33.53 -5.66 25.25
C LYS A 237 33.11 -4.91 26.53
N ALA A 238 31.86 -5.06 26.98
CA ALA A 238 31.32 -4.40 28.16
C ALA A 238 31.51 -5.19 29.47
N THR A 239 31.91 -6.46 29.36
CA THR A 239 32.34 -7.36 30.45
C THR A 239 33.85 -7.51 30.47
#